data_AF-A0A8T1K0F0-F1
#
_entry.id   AF-A0A8T1K0F0-F1
#
_cell.length_a   1.000
_cell.length_b   1.000
_cell.length_c   1.000
_cell.angle_alpha   90.00
_cell.angle_beta   90.00
_cell.angle_gamma   90.00
#
_symmetry.space_group_name_H-M   'P 1'
#
loop_
_entity.id
_entity.type
_entity.pdbx_description
1 polymer ?
#
loop_
_entity_poly.entity_id
_entity_poly.type
_entity_poly.pdbx_seq_one_letter_code
_entity_poly.pdbx_strand_id
1 'polypeptide(L)' 'MTQTQLSEWARRAFRLRKAPARNTVSDIIKNAAKIMKEEYGNGKRRKPLKVKAPDLV' A
#
# COMPACT_ATOMS: atom_id res chain seq x y z
N MET A 1 -7.28 10.69 13.88
CA MET A 1 -6.23 9.66 14.01
C MET A 1 -4.92 10.25 13.50
N THR A 2 -3.86 10.27 14.28
CA THR A 2 -2.55 10.82 13.86
C THR A 2 -1.81 9.82 12.96
N GLN A 3 -0.76 10.26 12.27
CA GLN A 3 -0.01 9.40 11.35
C GLN A 3 0.72 8.25 12.06
N THR A 4 1.16 8.48 13.30
CA THR A 4 1.73 7.45 14.18
C THR A 4 0.66 6.45 14.62
N GLN A 5 -0.53 6.92 14.98
CA GLN A 5 -1.64 6.03 15.32
C GLN A 5 -2.06 5.17 14.13
N LEU A 6 -2.05 5.73 12.91
CA LEU A 6 -2.33 5.02 11.66
C LEU A 6 -1.30 3.92 11.38
N SER A 7 -0.01 4.19 11.59
CA SER A 7 1.03 3.17 11.37
C SER A 7 0.94 2.05 12.40
N GLU A 8 0.69 2.36 13.67
CA GLU A 8 0.49 1.36 14.72
C GLU A 8 -0.77 0.51 14.50
N TRP A 9 -1.88 1.16 14.13
CA TRP A 9 -3.11 0.45 13.79
C TRP A 9 -2.90 -0.46 12.59
N ALA A 10 -2.26 0.02 11.52
CA ALA A 10 -2.00 -0.77 10.32
C ALA A 10 -1.13 -1.99 10.63
N ARG A 11 -0.12 -1.83 11.50
CA ARG A 11 0.69 -2.95 11.99
C ARG A 11 -0.16 -4.03 12.65
N ARG A 12 -1.09 -3.63 13.52
CA ARG A 12 -1.97 -4.56 14.26
C ARG A 12 -3.02 -5.20 13.33
N ALA A 13 -3.71 -4.39 12.54
CA ALA A 13 -4.79 -4.82 11.65
C ALA A 13 -4.30 -5.81 10.58
N PHE A 14 -3.13 -5.56 9.99
CA PHE A 14 -2.57 -6.38 8.91
C PHE A 14 -1.46 -7.33 9.39
N ARG A 15 -1.27 -7.49 10.71
CA ARG A 15 -0.26 -8.37 11.33
C ARG A 15 1.14 -8.20 10.74
N LEU A 16 1.53 -6.94 10.49
CA LEU A 16 2.83 -6.61 9.89
C LEU A 16 3.96 -6.78 10.92
N ARG A 17 5.12 -7.24 10.46
CA ARG A 17 6.32 -7.38 11.30
C ARG A 17 6.78 -6.05 11.90
N LYS A 18 6.67 -4.95 11.14
CA LYS A 18 7.01 -3.58 11.57
C LYS A 18 5.89 -2.63 11.16
N ALA A 19 5.77 -1.52 11.90
CA ALA A 19 4.85 -0.46 11.51
C ALA A 19 5.33 0.16 10.19
N PRO A 20 4.41 0.47 9.26
CA PRO A 20 4.76 1.15 8.02
C PRO A 20 5.36 2.53 8.33
N ALA A 21 6.35 2.91 7.54
CA ALA A 21 7.03 4.19 7.70
C ALA A 21 6.06 5.36 7.41
N ARG A 22 6.35 6.53 7.99
CA ARG A 22 5.49 7.71 7.88
C ARG A 22 5.25 8.13 6.43
N ASN A 23 6.30 8.09 5.60
CA ASN A 23 6.22 8.35 4.15
C ASN A 23 5.27 7.36 3.46
N THR A 24 5.38 6.07 3.75
CA THR A 24 4.50 5.03 3.18
C THR A 24 3.03 5.28 3.53
N VAL A 25 2.73 5.64 4.78
CA VAL A 25 1.36 6.00 5.18
C VAL A 25 0.88 7.24 4.43
N SER A 26 1.74 8.24 4.23
CA SER A 26 1.40 9.44 3.45
C SER A 26 1.11 9.09 1.99
N ASP A 27 1.94 8.25 1.38
CA ASP A 27 1.78 7.85 -0.02
C ASP A 27 0.49 7.06 -0.24
N ILE A 28 0.12 6.18 0.70
CA ILE A 28 -1.16 5.46 0.65
C ILE A 28 -2.33 6.43 0.73
N ILE A 29 -2.30 7.41 1.65
CA ILE A 29 -3.37 8.41 1.80
C ILE A 29 -3.48 9.27 0.54
N LYS A 30 -2.36 9.76 0.00
CA LYS A 30 -2.35 10.57 -1.24
C LYS A 30 -2.90 9.79 -2.42
N ASN A 31 -2.61 8.50 -2.50
CA ASN A 31 -3.07 7.63 -3.57
C ASN A 31 -4.39 6.92 -3.25
N ALA A 32 -5.07 7.22 -2.14
CA ALA A 32 -6.26 6.49 -1.70
C ALA A 32 -7.35 6.49 -2.77
N ALA A 33 -7.61 7.66 -3.37
CA ALA A 33 -8.58 7.79 -4.46
C ALA A 33 -8.23 6.91 -5.67
N LYS A 34 -6.93 6.74 -5.97
CA LYS A 34 -6.45 5.85 -7.05
C LYS A 34 -6.52 4.38 -6.66
N ILE A 35 -6.27 4.04 -5.39
CA ILE A 35 -6.32 2.67 -4.86
C ILE A 35 -7.76 2.14 -4.84
N MET A 36 -8.72 2.99 -4.53
CA MET A 36 -10.15 2.63 -4.46
C MET A 36 -10.81 2.50 -5.84
N LYS A 37 -10.12 2.86 -6.92
CA LYS A 37 -10.61 2.66 -8.28
C LYS A 37 -10.68 1.16 -8.62
N GLU A 38 -11.67 0.77 -9.39
CA GLU A 38 -11.83 -0.63 -9.82
C GLU A 38 -10.61 -1.12 -10.61
N GLU A 39 -10.01 -0.26 -11.45
CA GLU A 39 -8.85 -0.64 -12.26
C GLU A 39 -7.60 -0.93 -11.42
N TYR A 40 -7.49 -0.34 -10.23
CA TYR A 40 -6.38 -0.59 -9.32
C TYR A 40 -6.57 -1.86 -8.48
N GLY A 41 -7.81 -2.36 -8.38
CA GLY A 41 -8.17 -3.53 -7.59
C GLY A 41 -8.80 -3.16 -6.25
N ASN A 42 -9.90 -2.40 -6.28
CA ASN A 42 -10.70 -2.11 -5.09
C ASN A 42 -11.08 -3.42 -4.35
N GLY A 43 -10.49 -3.64 -3.17
CA GLY A 43 -10.72 -4.84 -2.36
C GLY A 43 -10.09 -6.14 -2.90
N LYS A 44 -9.33 -6.11 -4.00
CA LYS A 44 -8.67 -7.29 -4.58
C LYS A 44 -7.15 -7.11 -4.58
N ARG A 45 -6.41 -8.21 -4.37
CA ARG A 45 -4.96 -8.20 -4.57
C ARG A 45 -4.68 -7.72 -6.00
N ARG A 46 -3.84 -6.69 -6.14
CA ARG A 46 -3.39 -6.18 -7.44
C ARG A 46 -2.97 -7.36 -8.31
N LYS A 47 -3.51 -7.46 -9.53
CA LYS A 47 -2.82 -8.28 -10.55
C LYS A 47 -1.41 -7.72 -10.67
N PRO A 48 -0.37 -8.56 -10.76
CA PRO A 48 0.96 -8.06 -11.06
C PRO A 48 0.82 -7.14 -12.27
N LEU A 49 1.26 -5.88 -12.13
CA LEU A 49 1.52 -5.10 -13.33
C LEU A 49 2.43 -6.00 -14.18
N LYS A 50 2.18 -6.12 -15.48
CA LYS A 50 3.14 -6.73 -16.41
C LYS A 50 4.40 -5.85 -16.37
N VAL A 51 5.21 -6.00 -15.34
CA VAL A 51 6.56 -5.49 -15.28
C VAL A 51 7.30 -6.45 -16.18
N LYS A 52 7.63 -6.02 -17.40
CA LYS A 52 8.70 -6.71 -18.14
C LYS A 52 9.91 -6.67 -17.21
N ALA A 53 10.31 -7.82 -16.69
CA ALA A 53 11.63 -7.91 -16.09
C ALA A 53 12.62 -7.43 -17.15
N PRO A 54 13.57 -6.53 -16.83
CA PRO A 54 14.64 -6.25 -17.75
C PRO A 54 15.31 -7.59 -18.09
N ASP A 55 15.55 -7.83 -19.38
CA ASP A 55 16.34 -8.97 -19.82
C ASP A 55 17.68 -8.88 -19.10
N LEU A 56 17.95 -9.87 -18.24
CA LEU A 56 19.26 -10.04 -17.63
C LEU A 56 20.19 -10.51 -18.76
N VAL A 57 20.91 -9.57 -19.34
CA VAL A 57 22.03 -9.80 -20.27
C VAL A 57 23.28 -10.15 -19.46
#